data_AF-A0A931Q5D1-F1
#
_entry.id   AF-A0A931Q5D1-F1
#
_cell.length_a   1.000
_cell.length_b   1.000
_cell.length_c   1.000
_cell.angle_alpha   90.00
_cell.angle_beta   90.00
_cell.angle_gamma   90.00
#
_symmetry.space_group_name_H-M   'P 1'
#
loop_
_entity.id
_entity.type
_entity.pdbx_description
1 polymer ?
#
loop_
_entity_poly.entity_id
_entity_poly.type
_entity_poly.pdbx_seq_one_letter_code
_entity_poly.pdbx_strand_id
1 'polypeptide(L)'
;MGFYKIKELTSRIDSEVNFGAPQDISKVGGKPMRGTIVDEVWADPEINKKLPRPARNNQDWGDYSFCSQHIKWDDGSYSIRLAYYRRRAGEDHWEYASQMTVNSEWRTIKSLLEKTLGQKQWFQDEHEE
;
A
#
# COMPACT_ATOMS: atom_id res chain seq x y z
N MET A 1 -14.22 4.40 -12.58
CA MET A 1 -13.66 5.15 -11.44
C MET A 1 -12.24 5.52 -11.79
N GLY A 2 -11.89 6.81 -11.83
CA GLY A 2 -10.51 7.25 -12.07
C GLY A 2 -9.71 7.15 -10.78
N PHE A 3 -8.50 6.59 -10.84
CA PHE A 3 -7.59 6.61 -9.70
C PHE A 3 -7.07 8.03 -9.48
N TYR A 4 -6.78 8.38 -8.24
CA TYR A 4 -6.20 9.69 -7.92
C TYR A 4 -4.77 9.74 -8.45
N LYS A 5 -4.44 10.81 -9.20
CA LYS A 5 -3.10 11.02 -9.76
C LYS A 5 -2.21 11.68 -8.72
N ILE A 6 -1.09 11.04 -8.41
CA ILE A 6 -0.15 11.45 -7.37
C ILE A 6 1.18 11.76 -8.04
N LYS A 7 1.68 12.99 -7.94
CA LYS A 7 2.93 13.36 -8.59
C LYS A 7 4.14 12.71 -7.92
N GLU A 8 4.18 12.75 -6.59
CA GLU A 8 5.25 12.19 -5.77
C GLU A 8 4.67 11.35 -4.64
N LEU A 9 5.26 10.19 -4.39
CA LEU A 9 4.86 9.33 -3.29
C LEU A 9 5.41 9.88 -1.98
N THR A 10 4.55 10.49 -1.17
CA THR A 10 4.88 10.94 0.18
C THR A 10 4.36 9.95 1.22
N SER A 11 4.85 10.11 2.45
CA SER A 11 4.31 9.35 3.57
C SER A 11 2.80 9.55 3.70
N ARG A 12 2.09 8.49 4.07
CA ARG A 12 0.65 8.52 4.37
C ARG A 12 0.31 8.23 5.82
N ILE A 13 1.29 8.30 6.70
CA ILE A 13 1.04 8.32 8.15
C ILE A 13 0.05 9.46 8.46
N ASP A 14 -0.82 9.22 9.45
CA ASP A 14 -1.94 10.05 9.87
C ASP A 14 -3.09 10.17 8.86
N SER A 15 -2.98 9.55 7.68
CA SER A 15 -4.08 9.54 6.71
C SER A 15 -5.17 8.54 7.12
N GLU A 16 -6.43 8.96 6.96
CA GLU A 16 -7.59 8.10 7.15
C GLU A 16 -7.72 7.06 6.03
N VAL A 17 -8.16 5.87 6.41
CA VAL A 17 -8.54 4.79 5.49
C VAL A 17 -9.96 4.34 5.80
N ASN A 18 -10.72 4.06 4.74
CA ASN A 18 -12.09 3.56 4.85
C ASN A 18 -12.25 2.35 3.94
N PHE A 19 -12.67 1.24 4.53
CA PHE A 19 -12.89 -0.02 3.83
C PHE A 19 -14.35 -0.38 3.89
N GLY A 20 -14.98 -0.49 2.73
CA GLY A 20 -16.30 -1.10 2.62
C GLY A 20 -16.25 -2.55 3.11
N ALA A 21 -17.33 -2.99 3.76
CA ALA A 21 -17.48 -4.40 4.09
C ALA A 21 -17.41 -5.25 2.80
N PRO A 22 -16.75 -6.43 2.83
CA PRO A 22 -16.84 -7.41 1.75
C PRO A 22 -18.30 -7.69 1.37
N GLN A 23 -18.56 -8.03 0.10
CA GLN A 23 -19.94 -8.08 -0.41
C GLN A 23 -20.84 -9.07 0.35
N ASP A 24 -20.30 -10.22 0.73
CA ASP A 24 -20.93 -11.24 1.57
C ASP A 24 -21.22 -10.76 2.99
N ILE A 25 -20.27 -10.03 3.60
CA ILE A 25 -20.42 -9.42 4.92
C ILE A 25 -21.43 -8.28 4.90
N SER A 26 -21.40 -7.44 3.87
CA SER A 26 -22.34 -6.33 3.66
C SER A 26 -23.77 -6.84 3.53
N LYS A 27 -24.00 -7.98 2.85
CA LYS A 27 -25.34 -8.58 2.68
C LYS A 27 -26.00 -9.00 3.99
N VAL A 28 -25.22 -9.29 5.04
CA VAL A 28 -25.73 -9.67 6.36
C VAL A 28 -25.70 -8.52 7.38
N GLY A 29 -25.48 -7.28 6.91
CA GLY A 29 -25.51 -6.07 7.75
C GLY A 29 -24.15 -5.59 8.25
N GLY A 30 -23.05 -6.13 7.73
CA GLY A 30 -21.70 -5.66 8.05
C GLY A 30 -21.48 -4.21 7.60
N LYS A 31 -20.75 -3.45 8.43
CA LYS A 31 -20.50 -2.02 8.24
C LYS A 31 -19.08 -1.77 7.71
N PRO A 32 -18.87 -0.65 6.98
CA PRO A 32 -17.52 -0.20 6.65
C PRO A 32 -16.68 0.02 7.91
N MET A 33 -15.38 -0.26 7.81
CA MET A 33 -14.41 0.02 8.85
C MET A 33 -13.59 1.26 8.48
N ARG A 34 -13.34 2.10 9.48
CA ARG A 34 -12.47 3.27 9.38
C ARG A 34 -11.30 3.12 10.33
N GLY A 35 -10.17 3.70 9.92
CA GLY A 35 -8.96 3.72 10.71
C GLY A 35 -7.96 4.73 10.17
N THR A 36 -6.79 4.74 10.79
CA THR A 36 -5.70 5.67 10.50
C THR A 36 -4.41 4.90 10.29
N ILE A 37 -3.62 5.31 9.29
CA ILE A 37 -2.27 4.77 9.11
C ILE A 37 -1.39 5.36 10.20
N VAL A 38 -0.89 4.53 11.10
CA VAL A 38 -0.04 4.96 12.23
C VAL A 38 1.45 4.77 11.95
N ASP A 39 1.79 3.91 11.01
CA ASP A 39 3.18 3.69 10.57
C ASP A 39 3.19 3.11 9.16
N GLU A 40 4.30 3.25 8.44
CA GLU A 40 4.49 2.60 7.15
C GLU A 40 5.97 2.37 6.79
N VAL A 41 6.22 1.30 6.05
CA VAL A 41 7.54 0.95 5.53
C VAL A 41 7.50 0.78 4.02
N TRP A 42 8.50 1.33 3.33
CA TRP A 42 8.61 1.29 1.88
C TRP A 42 9.69 0.32 1.42
N ALA A 43 9.40 -0.45 0.36
CA ALA A 43 10.37 -1.32 -0.29
C ALA A 43 11.52 -0.49 -0.88
N ASP A 44 11.19 0.63 -1.51
CA ASP A 44 12.14 1.56 -2.13
C ASP A 44 11.82 3.00 -1.72
N PRO A 45 12.50 3.56 -0.71
CA PRO A 45 12.28 4.95 -0.28
C PRO A 45 12.75 5.98 -1.31
N GLU A 46 13.60 5.57 -2.26
CA GLU A 46 14.22 6.45 -3.25
C GLU A 46 13.46 6.47 -4.59
N ILE A 47 12.28 5.85 -4.65
CA ILE A 47 11.51 5.66 -5.89
C ILE A 47 11.17 6.98 -6.59
N ASN A 48 10.95 8.07 -5.85
CA ASN A 48 10.67 9.39 -6.44
C ASN A 48 11.89 10.00 -7.15
N LYS A 49 13.11 9.54 -6.85
CA LYS A 49 14.33 10.01 -7.53
C LYS A 49 14.55 9.30 -8.87
N LYS A 50 13.82 8.21 -9.15
CA LYS A 50 13.95 7.46 -10.40
C LYS A 50 13.10 8.10 -11.49
N LEU A 51 13.72 8.30 -12.65
CA LEU A 51 13.01 8.76 -13.84
C LEU A 51 11.93 7.75 -14.26
N PRO A 52 10.78 8.22 -14.78
CA PRO A 52 9.79 7.34 -15.37
C PRO A 52 10.37 6.41 -16.43
N ARG A 53 9.98 5.15 -16.38
CA ARG A 53 10.29 4.20 -17.44
C ARG A 53 9.69 4.68 -18.76
N PRO A 54 10.47 4.81 -19.85
CA PRO A 54 9.93 5.18 -21.16
C PRO A 54 9.08 4.02 -21.71
N ALA A 55 7.94 4.35 -22.35
CA ALA A 55 7.11 3.35 -23.02
C ALA A 55 7.79 2.81 -24.26
N ARG A 56 8.06 1.50 -24.29
CA ARG A 56 8.58 0.82 -25.49
C ARG A 56 7.48 0.35 -26.43
N ASN A 57 6.32 -0.02 -25.87
CA ASN A 57 5.11 -0.41 -26.58
C ASN A 57 3.88 -0.26 -25.66
N ASN A 58 2.69 -0.57 -26.16
CA ASN A 58 1.43 -0.46 -25.43
C ASN A 58 1.19 -1.55 -24.37
N GLN A 59 2.10 -2.50 -24.21
CA GLN A 59 2.03 -3.60 -23.23
C GLN A 59 3.01 -3.43 -22.07
N ASP A 60 3.76 -2.32 -22.02
CA ASP A 60 4.74 -2.08 -20.97
C ASP A 60 4.05 -1.77 -19.64
N TRP A 61 4.42 -2.52 -18.59
CA TRP A 61 3.76 -2.49 -17.29
C TRP A 61 4.11 -1.23 -16.48
N GLY A 62 5.20 -0.53 -16.81
CA GLY A 62 5.64 0.69 -16.14
C GLY A 62 6.42 0.45 -14.85
N ASP A 63 6.27 1.38 -13.90
CA ASP A 63 6.95 1.38 -12.59
C ASP A 63 5.97 1.03 -11.47
N TYR A 64 6.49 0.33 -10.45
CA TYR A 64 5.75 -0.05 -9.25
C TYR A 64 6.53 0.35 -7.99
N SER A 65 5.82 0.88 -7.01
CA SER A 65 6.33 1.15 -5.66
C SER A 65 5.48 0.41 -4.63
N PHE A 66 6.12 -0.18 -3.63
CA PHE A 66 5.45 -1.02 -2.63
C PHE A 66 5.68 -0.50 -1.23
N CYS A 67 4.64 -0.58 -0.41
CA CYS A 67 4.73 -0.31 1.01
C CYS A 67 3.87 -1.27 1.84
N SER A 68 4.17 -1.31 3.12
CA SER A 68 3.36 -1.95 4.14
C SER A 68 2.95 -0.87 5.13
N GLN A 69 1.68 -0.85 5.50
CA GLN A 69 1.08 0.19 6.32
C GLN A 69 0.46 -0.44 7.55
N HIS A 70 0.82 0.06 8.72
CA HIS A 70 0.22 -0.32 9.98
C HIS A 70 -0.99 0.59 10.22
N ILE A 71 -2.17 0.00 10.30
CA ILE A 71 -3.44 0.71 10.43
C ILE A 71 -3.98 0.44 11.83
N LYS A 72 -4.33 1.51 12.55
CA LYS A 72 -5.15 1.45 13.76
C LYS A 72 -6.60 1.71 13.38
N TRP A 73 -7.49 0.79 13.71
CA TRP A 73 -8.92 0.91 13.45
C TRP A 73 -9.63 1.66 14.59
N ASP A 74 -10.80 2.21 14.30
CA ASP A 74 -11.61 2.95 15.28
C ASP A 74 -12.03 2.09 16.49
N ASP A 75 -12.07 0.77 16.33
CA ASP A 75 -12.35 -0.20 17.41
C ASP A 75 -11.13 -0.54 18.29
N GLY A 76 -9.98 0.06 17.99
CA GLY A 76 -8.71 -0.15 18.70
C GLY A 76 -7.86 -1.30 18.16
N SER A 77 -8.37 -2.12 17.24
CA SER A 77 -7.58 -3.19 16.63
C SER A 77 -6.56 -2.65 15.62
N TYR A 78 -5.58 -3.49 15.28
CA TYR A 78 -4.55 -3.15 14.30
C TYR A 78 -4.55 -4.11 13.11
N SER A 79 -4.09 -3.64 11.96
CA SER A 79 -3.86 -4.48 10.78
C SER A 79 -2.69 -3.98 9.95
N ILE A 80 -2.02 -4.92 9.27
CA ILE A 80 -0.97 -4.61 8.32
C ILE A 80 -1.52 -4.74 6.90
N ARG A 81 -1.55 -3.62 6.16
CA ARG A 81 -1.92 -3.57 4.74
C ARG A 81 -0.68 -3.56 3.87
N LEU A 82 -0.60 -4.48 2.91
CA LEU A 82 0.33 -4.38 1.79
C LEU A 82 -0.32 -3.56 0.68
N ALA A 83 0.32 -2.47 0.29
CA ALA A 83 -0.16 -1.55 -0.72
C ALA A 83 0.89 -1.37 -1.82
N TYR A 84 0.43 -0.97 -3.01
CA TYR A 84 1.32 -0.57 -4.07
C TYR A 84 0.79 0.64 -4.85
N TYR A 85 1.71 1.31 -5.50
CA TYR A 85 1.45 2.42 -6.40
C TYR A 85 2.06 2.04 -7.74
N ARG A 86 1.38 2.38 -8.82
CA ARG A 86 1.88 2.14 -10.17
C ARG A 86 1.92 3.44 -10.95
N ARG A 87 2.83 3.53 -11.89
CA ARG A 87 2.87 4.57 -12.92
C ARG A 87 3.09 3.86 -14.24
N ARG A 88 2.21 4.03 -15.22
CA ARG A 88 2.40 3.32 -16.51
C ARG A 88 3.64 3.84 -17.21
N ALA A 89 4.20 3.03 -18.11
CA ALA A 89 5.35 3.47 -18.88
C ALA A 89 5.00 4.74 -19.67
N GLY A 90 5.88 5.75 -19.63
CA GLY A 90 5.67 7.06 -20.24
C GLY A 90 4.76 8.01 -19.46
N GLU A 91 4.14 7.60 -18.36
CA GLU A 91 3.41 8.49 -17.45
C GLU A 91 4.35 9.07 -16.39
N ASP A 92 4.00 10.23 -15.84
CA ASP A 92 4.76 10.97 -14.83
C ASP A 92 4.07 11.01 -13.45
N HIS A 93 2.94 10.32 -13.31
CA HIS A 93 2.13 10.29 -12.09
C HIS A 93 1.87 8.86 -11.63
N TRP A 94 1.78 8.71 -10.32
CA TRP A 94 1.40 7.48 -9.65
C TRP A 94 -0.11 7.38 -9.47
N GLU A 95 -0.61 6.15 -9.54
CA GLU A 95 -1.95 5.77 -9.16
C GLU A 95 -1.84 4.81 -7.98
N TYR A 96 -2.64 5.02 -6.93
CA TYR A 96 -2.85 3.99 -5.92
C TYR A 96 -3.54 2.81 -6.57
N ALA A 97 -3.00 1.61 -6.38
CA ALA A 97 -3.59 0.40 -6.89
C ALA A 97 -3.59 -0.67 -5.79
N SER A 98 -4.72 -1.37 -5.68
CA SER A 98 -4.88 -2.47 -4.72
C SER A 98 -5.36 -3.71 -5.47
N GLN A 99 -4.89 -4.89 -5.06
CA GLN A 99 -5.36 -6.19 -5.55
C GLN A 99 -5.24 -6.40 -7.08
N MET A 100 -4.02 -6.44 -7.62
CA MET A 100 -3.76 -6.99 -8.96
C MET A 100 -2.48 -7.83 -8.95
N THR A 101 -2.27 -8.61 -10.02
CA THR A 101 -0.98 -9.24 -10.29
C THR A 101 0.09 -8.15 -10.39
N VAL A 102 1.04 -8.21 -9.47
CA VAL A 102 2.18 -7.32 -9.43
C VAL A 102 3.28 -7.89 -10.32
N ASN A 103 3.81 -7.08 -11.24
CA ASN A 103 5.03 -7.42 -11.98
C ASN A 103 6.22 -6.75 -11.28
N SER A 104 6.85 -7.46 -10.35
CA SER A 104 8.03 -6.99 -9.62
C SER A 104 9.03 -8.11 -9.43
N GLU A 105 10.30 -7.73 -9.24
CA GLU A 105 11.35 -8.70 -8.91
C GLU A 105 11.12 -9.29 -7.52
N TRP A 106 11.38 -10.59 -7.37
CA TRP A 106 11.26 -11.29 -6.09
C TRP A 106 12.09 -10.63 -4.98
N ARG A 107 13.22 -9.96 -5.32
CA ARG A 107 14.06 -9.23 -4.37
C ARG A 107 13.33 -8.06 -3.73
N THR A 108 12.54 -7.32 -4.51
CA THR A 108 11.74 -6.18 -4.01
C THR A 108 10.68 -6.65 -3.04
N ILE A 109 9.95 -7.71 -3.41
CA ILE A 109 8.91 -8.29 -2.55
C ILE A 109 9.51 -8.86 -1.26
N LYS A 110 10.61 -9.61 -1.37
CA LYS A 110 11.34 -10.13 -0.21
C LYS A 110 11.81 -8.99 0.70
N SER A 111 12.41 -7.95 0.13
CA SER A 111 12.88 -6.80 0.92
C SER A 111 11.75 -6.09 1.66
N LEU A 112 10.58 -5.95 1.05
CA LEU A 112 9.41 -5.40 1.74
C LEU A 112 9.02 -6.26 2.93
N LEU A 113 8.90 -7.57 2.74
CA LEU A 113 8.53 -8.50 3.81
C LEU A 113 9.54 -8.47 4.95
N GLU A 114 10.84 -8.49 4.65
CA GLU A 114 11.90 -8.39 5.67
C GLU A 114 11.83 -7.08 6.45
N LYS A 115 11.61 -5.94 5.77
CA LYS A 115 11.44 -4.64 6.42
C LYS A 115 10.22 -4.58 7.31
N THR A 116 9.09 -5.12 6.84
CA THR A 116 7.85 -5.22 7.62
C THR A 116 8.06 -6.09 8.87
N LEU A 117 8.62 -7.29 8.71
CA LEU A 117 8.92 -8.20 9.82
C LEU A 117 9.96 -7.63 10.79
N GLY A 118 10.81 -6.71 10.33
CA GLY A 118 11.74 -5.96 11.17
C GLY A 118 11.07 -4.97 12.14
N GLN A 119 9.82 -4.55 11.88
CA GLN A 119 9.05 -3.66 12.76
C GLN A 119 8.45 -4.44 13.93
N LYS A 120 9.30 -4.91 14.84
CA LYS A 120 8.90 -5.80 15.96
C LYS A 120 7.72 -5.24 16.78
N GLN A 121 7.66 -3.93 16.95
CA GLN A 121 6.60 -3.23 17.68
C GLN A 121 5.23 -3.33 17.00
N TRP A 122 5.14 -3.67 15.71
CA TRP A 122 3.87 -3.92 15.02
C TRP A 122 3.25 -5.28 15.39
N PHE A 123 4.03 -6.16 16.02
CA PHE A 123 3.63 -7.53 16.35
C PHE A 123 3.54 -7.77 17.86
N GLN A 124 3.45 -6.69 18.65
CA GLN A 124 3.24 -6.77 20.08
C GLN A 124 1.74 -6.79 20.36
N ASP A 125 1.26 -7.86 20.99
CA ASP A 125 -0.10 -7.89 21.52
C ASP A 125 -0.12 -7.08 22.83
N GLU A 126 -1.00 -6.07 22.95
CA GLU A 126 -1.17 -5.28 24.20
C GLU A 126 -1.75 -6.11 25.38
N HIS A 127 -1.72 -7.44 25.30
CA HIS A 127 -2.37 -8.37 26.23
C HIS A 127 -1.44 -9.43 26.85
N GLU A 128 -0.11 -9.29 26.76
CA GLU A 128 0.83 -10.10 27.56
C GLU A 128 1.33 -9.30 28.78
N GLU A 129 0.46 -9.17 29.80
CA GLU A 129 0.86 -8.96 31.20
C GLU A 129 0.23 -10.04 32.10
#